data_AF-A0A948FV96-F1
#
_entry.id   AF-A0A948FV96-F1
#
_cell.length_a   1.000
_cell.length_b   1.000
_cell.length_c   1.000
_cell.angle_alpha   90.00
_cell.angle_beta   90.00
_cell.angle_gamma   90.00
#
_symmetry.space_group_name_H-M   'P 1'
#
loop_
_entity.id
_entity.type
_entity.pdbx_description
1 polymer ?
#
loop_
_entity_poly.entity_id
_entity_poly.type
_entity_poly.pdbx_seq_one_letter_code
_entity_poly.pdbx_strand_id
1 'polypeptide(L)'
;MTPSPHGPAERADLVASLVRRLDDCRPSDVADVAIEELQRVLGARDVVLYLVDLEETDLHGEVSRHSPRRPVRPIAGNPVGDCYVSGTATTGEGPTTGDITLRAPVSHGFQRLGVLELVVAASADEKDDARLTTVAEGARAIAQAVLTKSHFGDALHQSRRTQEMSLGAELLESLLPPSTHST
;
A
#
# COMPACT_ATOMS: atom_id res chain seq x y z
N MET A 1 -28.57 -15.62 -9.34
CA MET A 1 -27.79 -14.38 -9.10
C MET A 1 -26.64 -14.78 -8.20
N THR A 2 -25.57 -15.27 -8.80
CA THR A 2 -24.31 -15.56 -8.09
C THR A 2 -23.81 -14.23 -7.52
N PRO A 3 -23.40 -14.14 -6.24
CA PRO A 3 -22.86 -12.89 -5.71
C PRO A 3 -21.69 -12.47 -6.61
N SER A 4 -21.67 -11.19 -7.01
CA SER A 4 -20.52 -10.65 -7.73
C SER A 4 -19.27 -10.89 -6.89
N PRO A 5 -18.18 -11.41 -7.48
CA PRO A 5 -16.90 -11.44 -6.79
C PRO A 5 -16.56 -10.01 -6.31
N HIS A 6 -16.04 -9.90 -5.09
CA HIS A 6 -15.75 -8.65 -4.37
C HIS A 6 -16.98 -7.78 -4.03
N GLY A 7 -18.13 -8.41 -3.76
CA GLY A 7 -19.29 -7.72 -3.17
C GLY A 7 -19.01 -7.15 -1.77
N PRO A 8 -19.94 -6.34 -1.19
CA PRO A 8 -19.72 -5.66 0.09
C PRO A 8 -19.31 -6.58 1.25
N ALA A 9 -19.81 -7.83 1.28
CA ALA A 9 -19.47 -8.81 2.32
C ALA A 9 -18.04 -9.33 2.16
N GLU A 10 -17.65 -9.75 0.96
CA GLU A 10 -16.29 -10.24 0.68
C GLU A 10 -15.24 -9.15 0.89
N ARG A 11 -15.56 -7.91 0.53
CA ARG A 11 -14.74 -6.73 0.85
C ARG A 11 -14.59 -6.53 2.36
N ALA A 12 -15.67 -6.65 3.12
CA ALA A 12 -15.60 -6.55 4.58
C ALA A 12 -14.74 -7.67 5.19
N ASP A 13 -14.84 -8.89 4.65
CA ASP A 13 -14.02 -10.04 5.06
C ASP A 13 -12.55 -9.85 4.73
N LEU A 14 -12.22 -9.30 3.55
CA LEU A 14 -10.86 -8.89 3.19
C LEU A 14 -10.31 -7.90 4.20
N VAL A 15 -11.03 -6.80 4.45
CA VAL A 15 -10.55 -5.74 5.35
C VAL A 15 -10.38 -6.30 6.77
N ALA A 16 -11.35 -7.06 7.26
CA ALA A 16 -11.29 -7.66 8.60
C ALA A 16 -10.12 -8.65 8.74
N SER A 17 -9.90 -9.50 7.73
CA SER A 17 -8.80 -10.46 7.74
C SER A 17 -7.43 -9.79 7.63
N LEU A 18 -7.31 -8.76 6.80
CA LEU A 18 -6.10 -7.97 6.62
C LEU A 18 -5.75 -7.17 7.88
N VAL A 19 -6.71 -6.47 8.50
CA VAL A 19 -6.50 -5.76 9.78
C VAL A 19 -6.02 -6.72 10.86
N ARG A 20 -6.72 -7.85 11.05
CA ARG A 20 -6.32 -8.86 12.05
C ARG A 20 -4.88 -9.35 11.84
N ARG A 21 -4.52 -9.71 10.61
CA ARG A 21 -3.16 -10.19 10.32
C ARG A 21 -2.11 -9.10 10.52
N LEU A 22 -2.42 -7.85 10.15
CA LEU A 22 -1.51 -6.72 10.30
C LEU A 22 -1.36 -6.27 11.76
N ASP A 23 -2.37 -6.46 12.60
CA ASP A 23 -2.28 -6.20 14.03
C ASP A 23 -1.31 -7.16 14.73
N ASP A 24 -1.34 -8.44 14.35
CA ASP A 24 -0.51 -9.50 14.95
C ASP A 24 0.92 -9.57 14.38
N CYS A 25 1.24 -8.82 13.32
CA CYS A 25 2.55 -8.86 12.66
C CYS A 25 3.56 -7.87 13.26
N ARG A 26 4.85 -8.16 13.09
CA ARG A 26 5.92 -7.22 13.43
C ARG A 26 5.95 -6.04 12.45
N PRO A 27 6.44 -4.86 12.85
CA PRO A 27 6.60 -3.73 11.92
C PRO A 27 7.34 -4.07 10.61
N SER A 28 8.38 -4.91 10.69
CA SER A 28 9.15 -5.35 9.52
C SER A 28 8.40 -6.28 8.58
N ASP A 29 7.30 -6.90 9.04
CA ASP A 29 6.54 -7.90 8.27
C ASP A 29 5.25 -7.30 7.65
N VAL A 30 4.94 -6.02 7.90
CA VAL A 30 3.69 -5.38 7.43
C VAL A 30 3.49 -5.51 5.92
N ALA A 31 4.51 -5.19 5.13
CA ALA A 31 4.42 -5.26 3.68
C ALA A 31 4.23 -6.71 3.20
N ASP A 32 5.01 -7.64 3.77
CA ASP A 32 4.96 -9.06 3.44
C ASP A 32 3.58 -9.67 3.75
N VAL A 33 3.06 -9.41 4.95
CA VAL A 33 1.74 -9.90 5.39
C VAL A 33 0.61 -9.31 4.55
N ALA A 34 0.68 -8.01 4.22
CA ALA A 34 -0.30 -7.36 3.37
C ALA A 34 -0.33 -7.98 1.97
N ILE A 35 0.84 -8.18 1.35
CA ILE A 35 0.97 -8.77 0.02
C ILE A 35 0.44 -10.20 0.00
N GLU A 36 0.86 -11.03 0.96
CA GLU A 36 0.38 -12.41 1.07
C GLU A 36 -1.14 -12.48 1.20
N GLU A 37 -1.74 -11.57 1.99
CA GLU A 37 -3.18 -11.57 2.20
C GLU A 37 -3.95 -11.15 0.95
N LEU A 38 -3.47 -10.12 0.24
CA LEU A 38 -4.05 -9.70 -1.04
C LEU A 38 -3.94 -10.81 -2.09
N GLN A 39 -2.79 -11.49 -2.17
CA GLN A 39 -2.61 -12.64 -3.07
C GLN A 39 -3.59 -13.77 -2.72
N ARG A 40 -3.76 -14.07 -1.43
CA ARG A 40 -4.63 -15.15 -0.94
C ARG A 40 -6.11 -14.87 -1.16
N VAL A 41 -6.57 -13.66 -0.85
CA VAL A 41 -8.00 -13.32 -0.85
C VAL A 41 -8.48 -12.88 -2.22
N LEU A 42 -7.71 -12.03 -2.92
CA LEU A 42 -8.09 -11.48 -4.22
C LEU A 42 -7.59 -12.31 -5.40
N GLY A 43 -6.78 -13.36 -5.15
CA GLY A 43 -6.05 -14.04 -6.21
C GLY A 43 -5.08 -13.11 -6.96
N ALA A 44 -4.66 -12.02 -6.30
CA ALA A 44 -3.83 -10.99 -6.91
C ALA A 44 -2.44 -11.55 -7.24
N ARG A 45 -1.89 -11.07 -8.36
CA ARG A 45 -0.54 -11.34 -8.85
C ARG A 45 0.24 -10.04 -8.90
N ASP A 46 1.57 -10.16 -8.96
CA ASP A 46 2.48 -9.01 -9.10
C ASP A 46 2.18 -7.85 -8.13
N VAL A 47 1.82 -8.18 -6.87
CA VAL A 47 1.46 -7.20 -5.85
C VAL A 47 2.71 -6.44 -5.42
N VAL A 48 2.66 -5.12 -5.54
CA VAL A 48 3.74 -4.20 -5.18
C VAL A 48 3.19 -3.10 -4.28
N LEU A 49 3.77 -2.98 -3.09
CA LEU A 49 3.59 -1.81 -2.23
C LEU A 49 4.73 -0.84 -2.52
N TYR A 50 4.42 0.28 -3.16
CA TYR A 50 5.36 1.38 -3.30
C TYR A 50 5.22 2.31 -2.10
N LEU A 51 6.32 2.69 -1.46
CA LEU A 51 6.35 3.73 -0.43
C LEU A 51 7.10 4.96 -0.96
N VAL A 52 6.60 6.15 -0.64
CA VAL A 52 7.23 7.42 -1.01
C VAL A 52 8.38 7.73 -0.06
N ASP A 53 9.47 8.26 -0.61
CA ASP A 53 10.56 8.85 0.17
C ASP A 53 10.11 10.07 1.00
N LEU A 54 10.99 10.55 1.90
CA LEU A 54 10.67 11.73 2.73
C LEU A 54 10.58 13.02 1.90
N GLU A 55 11.31 13.08 0.80
CA GLU A 55 11.36 14.19 -0.13
C GLU A 55 10.11 14.30 -1.04
N GLU A 56 9.23 13.28 -1.01
CA GLU A 56 8.07 13.13 -1.88
C GLU A 56 8.43 13.20 -3.38
N THR A 57 9.57 12.62 -3.75
CA THR A 57 10.09 12.60 -5.13
C THR A 57 9.99 11.23 -5.78
N ASP A 58 10.25 10.18 -5.02
CA ASP A 58 10.40 8.82 -5.53
C ASP A 58 9.57 7.79 -4.75
N LEU A 59 9.11 6.78 -5.49
CA LEU A 59 8.30 5.65 -5.03
C LEU A 59 9.14 4.37 -5.09
N HIS A 60 9.37 3.78 -3.92
CA HIS A 60 10.21 2.61 -3.69
C HIS A 60 9.36 1.36 -3.50
N GLY A 61 9.53 0.37 -4.39
CA GLY A 61 8.79 -0.91 -4.34
C GLY A 61 9.53 -2.04 -3.60
N GLU A 62 10.75 -1.81 -3.13
CA GLU A 62 11.60 -2.83 -2.48
C GLU A 62 11.34 -2.92 -0.96
N VAL A 63 10.07 -2.91 -0.56
CA VAL A 63 9.64 -2.91 0.85
C VAL A 63 9.20 -4.29 1.33
N SER A 64 9.20 -5.28 0.44
CA SER A 64 8.76 -6.66 0.70
C SER A 64 9.62 -7.66 -0.04
N ARG A 65 9.83 -8.83 0.58
CA ARG A 65 10.48 -9.99 -0.07
C ARG A 65 9.54 -10.77 -1.01
N HIS A 66 8.23 -10.56 -0.87
CA HIS A 66 7.19 -11.21 -1.67
C HIS A 66 6.76 -10.37 -2.88
N SER A 67 7.13 -9.09 -2.93
CA SER A 67 6.94 -8.27 -4.12
C SER A 67 7.91 -8.63 -5.24
N PRO A 68 7.48 -8.59 -6.50
CA PRO A 68 8.41 -8.58 -7.61
C PRO A 68 9.30 -7.34 -7.50
N ARG A 69 10.59 -7.49 -7.82
CA ARG A 69 11.51 -6.35 -7.86
C ARG A 69 11.05 -5.35 -8.91
N ARG A 70 10.81 -4.11 -8.51
CA ARG A 70 10.46 -2.99 -9.38
C ARG A 70 11.50 -1.90 -9.24
N PRO A 71 11.86 -1.20 -10.35
CA PRO A 71 12.71 -0.03 -10.24
C PRO A 71 12.01 1.04 -9.41
N VAL A 72 12.80 1.89 -8.76
CA VAL A 72 12.32 3.15 -8.17
C VAL A 72 11.64 3.97 -9.26
N ARG A 73 10.50 4.58 -8.93
CA ARG A 73 9.69 5.37 -9.88
C ARG A 73 9.53 6.79 -9.36
N PRO A 74 9.66 7.82 -10.21
CA PRO A 74 9.29 9.18 -9.79
C PRO A 74 7.79 9.25 -9.46
N ILE A 75 7.38 10.20 -8.62
CA ILE A 75 5.96 10.42 -8.29
C ILE A 75 5.12 10.95 -9.48
N ALA A 76 5.75 11.28 -10.61
CA ALA A 76 5.06 11.83 -11.78
C ALA A 76 5.48 11.12 -13.08
N GLY A 77 4.62 11.21 -14.10
CA GLY A 77 4.94 10.73 -15.47
C GLY A 77 4.87 9.21 -15.63
N ASN A 78 4.19 8.51 -14.71
CA ASN A 78 3.92 7.08 -14.82
C ASN A 78 2.63 6.72 -14.07
N PRO A 79 1.97 5.60 -14.41
CA PRO A 79 0.66 5.26 -13.84
C PRO A 79 0.63 5.07 -12.31
N VAL A 80 1.76 4.69 -11.70
CA VAL A 80 1.86 4.58 -10.23
C VAL A 80 1.93 5.98 -9.62
N GLY A 81 2.79 6.83 -10.16
CA GLY A 81 2.88 8.24 -9.77
C GLY A 81 1.55 9.00 -9.96
N ASP A 82 0.86 8.78 -11.07
CA ASP A 82 -0.42 9.42 -11.34
C ASP A 82 -1.48 9.04 -10.28
N CYS A 83 -1.49 7.78 -9.82
CA CYS A 83 -2.33 7.32 -8.72
C CYS A 83 -1.95 7.96 -7.37
N TYR A 84 -0.64 8.13 -7.11
CA TYR A 84 -0.15 8.83 -5.92
C TYR A 84 -0.61 10.30 -5.89
N VAL A 85 -0.40 11.01 -7.00
CA VAL A 85 -0.71 12.45 -7.13
C VAL A 85 -2.21 12.69 -7.11
N SER A 86 -2.99 11.87 -7.81
CA SER A 86 -4.45 12.02 -7.84
C SER A 86 -5.10 11.68 -6.50
N GLY A 87 -4.47 10.81 -5.70
CA GLY A 87 -5.07 10.27 -4.48
C GLY A 87 -6.32 9.45 -4.75
N THR A 88 -6.46 8.90 -5.97
CA THR A 88 -7.60 8.10 -6.40
C THR A 88 -7.16 6.73 -6.91
N ALA A 89 -7.98 5.70 -6.65
CA ALA A 89 -7.73 4.39 -7.21
C ALA A 89 -7.94 4.41 -8.73
N THR A 90 -7.06 3.73 -9.46
CA THR A 90 -7.07 3.69 -10.94
C THR A 90 -6.93 2.26 -11.45
N THR A 91 -7.46 2.02 -12.64
CA THR A 91 -7.31 0.74 -13.36
C THR A 91 -6.49 0.96 -14.63
N GLY A 92 -5.83 -0.08 -15.11
CA GLY A 92 -5.11 -0.09 -16.38
C GLY A 92 -4.98 -1.49 -16.94
N GLU A 93 -4.41 -1.60 -18.13
CA GLU A 93 -4.18 -2.89 -18.78
C GLU A 93 -3.21 -3.75 -17.95
N GLY A 94 -3.50 -5.05 -17.86
CA GLY A 94 -2.63 -6.03 -17.25
C GLY A 94 -1.51 -6.50 -18.20
N PRO A 95 -0.54 -7.27 -17.67
CA PRO A 95 0.59 -7.79 -18.46
C PRO A 95 0.19 -8.85 -19.50
N THR A 96 -0.97 -9.49 -19.32
CA THR A 96 -1.50 -10.52 -20.22
C THR A 96 -2.92 -10.15 -20.65
N THR A 97 -3.34 -10.64 -21.83
CA THR A 97 -4.73 -10.51 -22.27
C THR A 97 -5.68 -11.11 -21.23
N GLY A 98 -6.65 -10.31 -20.80
CA GLY A 98 -7.60 -10.69 -19.76
C GLY A 98 -7.09 -10.44 -18.34
N ASP A 99 -5.96 -9.76 -18.14
CA ASP A 99 -5.56 -9.22 -16.85
C ASP A 99 -5.83 -7.71 -16.81
N ILE A 100 -6.09 -7.20 -15.61
CA ILE A 100 -6.13 -5.76 -15.32
C ILE A 100 -5.17 -5.44 -14.17
N THR A 101 -4.57 -4.26 -14.24
CA THR A 101 -3.75 -3.70 -13.17
C THR A 101 -4.58 -2.71 -12.37
N LEU A 102 -4.75 -2.99 -11.08
CA LEU A 102 -5.42 -2.11 -10.13
C LEU A 102 -4.38 -1.35 -9.33
N ARG A 103 -4.61 -0.07 -9.12
CA ARG A 103 -3.78 0.79 -8.28
C ARG A 103 -4.64 1.51 -7.27
N ALA A 104 -4.18 1.58 -6.03
CA ALA A 104 -4.82 2.37 -5.00
C ALA A 104 -3.79 3.17 -4.19
N PRO A 105 -4.09 4.43 -3.85
CA PRO A 105 -3.25 5.20 -2.97
C PRO A 105 -3.22 4.56 -1.58
N VAL A 106 -2.02 4.45 -1.01
CA VAL A 106 -1.82 4.02 0.37
C VAL A 106 -1.75 5.31 1.20
N SER A 107 -2.91 5.75 1.68
CA SER A 107 -3.05 6.98 2.44
C SER A 107 -4.03 6.83 3.60
N HIS A 108 -3.81 7.62 4.65
CA HIS A 108 -4.71 7.71 5.78
C HIS A 108 -4.88 9.19 6.19
N GLY A 109 -6.10 9.70 6.11
CA GLY A 109 -6.37 11.14 6.27
C GLY A 109 -5.58 11.95 5.23
N PHE A 110 -4.72 12.87 5.71
CA PHE A 110 -3.87 13.70 4.86
C PHE A 110 -2.48 13.12 4.61
N GLN A 111 -2.15 11.98 5.20
CA GLN A 111 -0.84 11.35 5.02
C GLN A 111 -0.87 10.42 3.81
N ARG A 112 -0.07 10.76 2.79
CA ARG A 112 0.18 9.91 1.62
C ARG A 112 1.46 9.13 1.85
N LEU A 113 1.37 7.82 1.83
CA LEU A 113 2.50 6.93 2.13
C LEU A 113 3.03 6.26 0.87
N GLY A 114 2.21 6.14 -0.17
CA GLY A 114 2.61 5.57 -1.44
C GLY A 114 1.43 4.97 -2.20
N VAL A 115 1.65 3.85 -2.91
CA VAL A 115 0.70 3.24 -3.83
C VAL A 115 0.78 1.72 -3.76
N LEU A 116 -0.39 1.07 -3.72
CA LEU A 116 -0.54 -0.36 -3.90
C LEU A 116 -0.85 -0.62 -5.37
N GLU A 117 -0.04 -1.43 -6.05
CA GLU A 117 -0.29 -1.92 -7.41
C GLU A 117 -0.45 -3.44 -7.36
N LEU A 118 -1.46 -3.97 -8.05
CA LEU A 118 -1.66 -5.41 -8.15
C LEU A 118 -2.35 -5.79 -9.46
N VAL A 119 -2.13 -7.02 -9.91
CA VAL A 119 -2.72 -7.57 -11.13
C VAL A 119 -3.78 -8.60 -10.75
N VAL A 120 -4.97 -8.50 -11.34
CA VAL A 120 -6.04 -9.50 -11.19
C VAL A 120 -6.56 -9.93 -12.56
N ALA A 121 -7.13 -11.12 -12.64
CA ALA A 121 -7.83 -11.56 -13.84
C ALA A 121 -9.10 -10.71 -14.04
N ALA A 122 -9.30 -10.22 -15.26
CA ALA A 122 -10.55 -9.63 -15.71
C ALA A 122 -11.67 -10.69 -15.61
N SER A 123 -12.74 -10.38 -14.89
CA SER A 123 -13.96 -11.19 -14.86
C SER A 123 -15.06 -10.39 -15.54
N ALA A 124 -15.80 -11.02 -16.45
CA ALA A 124 -16.91 -10.36 -17.14
C ALA A 124 -18.07 -10.03 -16.18
N ASP A 125 -18.18 -10.76 -15.06
CA ASP A 125 -19.27 -10.61 -14.08
C ASP A 125 -19.00 -9.53 -13.04
N GLU A 126 -17.83 -8.89 -13.09
CA GLU A 126 -17.37 -7.99 -12.06
C GLU A 126 -17.09 -6.59 -12.58
N LYS A 127 -17.64 -5.59 -11.89
CA LYS A 127 -17.44 -4.18 -12.27
C LYS A 127 -16.11 -3.67 -11.72
N ASP A 128 -15.33 -3.02 -12.57
CA ASP A 128 -14.06 -2.39 -12.17
C ASP A 128 -14.19 -1.47 -10.95
N ASP A 129 -15.30 -0.73 -10.81
CA ASP A 129 -15.54 0.12 -9.63
C ASP A 129 -15.58 -0.68 -8.31
N ALA A 130 -16.15 -1.89 -8.31
CA ALA A 130 -16.22 -2.73 -7.12
C ALA A 130 -14.82 -3.24 -6.73
N ARG A 131 -14.01 -3.59 -7.72
CA ARG A 131 -12.60 -3.98 -7.55
C ARG A 131 -11.78 -2.83 -7.01
N LEU A 132 -11.89 -1.66 -7.62
CA LEU A 132 -11.18 -0.45 -7.19
C LEU A 132 -11.54 -0.06 -5.76
N THR A 133 -12.83 -0.16 -5.41
CA THR A 133 -13.29 0.12 -4.05
C THR A 133 -12.69 -0.88 -3.05
N THR A 134 -12.68 -2.17 -3.40
CA THR A 134 -12.12 -3.23 -2.55
C THR A 134 -10.62 -3.06 -2.33
N VAL A 135 -9.86 -2.79 -3.40
CA VAL A 135 -8.42 -2.54 -3.31
C VAL A 135 -8.13 -1.24 -2.56
N ALA A 136 -8.93 -0.19 -2.74
CA ALA A 136 -8.78 1.07 -2.01
C ALA A 136 -9.00 0.91 -0.50
N GLU A 137 -9.98 0.11 -0.07
CA GLU A 137 -10.19 -0.16 1.35
C GLU A 137 -9.06 -1.01 1.95
N GLY A 138 -8.57 -2.00 1.21
CA GLY A 138 -7.37 -2.74 1.59
C GLY A 138 -6.15 -1.84 1.73
N ALA A 139 -5.89 -0.96 0.75
CA ALA A 139 -4.80 0.01 0.77
C ALA A 139 -4.89 0.97 1.96
N ARG A 140 -6.09 1.40 2.34
CA ARG A 140 -6.31 2.22 3.54
C ARG A 140 -6.01 1.49 4.84
N ALA A 141 -6.37 0.21 4.94
CA ALA A 141 -6.02 -0.62 6.10
C ALA A 141 -4.51 -0.86 6.19
N ILE A 142 -3.83 -1.08 5.05
CA ILE A 142 -2.36 -1.13 4.97
C ILE A 142 -1.75 0.19 5.43
N ALA A 143 -2.28 1.34 4.97
CA ALA A 143 -1.78 2.65 5.37
C ALA A 143 -1.85 2.87 6.89
N GLN A 144 -2.97 2.46 7.51
CA GLN A 144 -3.13 2.53 8.96
C GLN A 144 -2.13 1.62 9.69
N ALA A 145 -1.88 0.40 9.21
CA ALA A 145 -0.88 -0.49 9.80
C ALA A 145 0.54 0.09 9.66
N VAL A 146 0.89 0.64 8.50
CA VAL A 146 2.18 1.28 8.26
C VAL A 146 2.37 2.46 9.22
N LEU A 147 1.38 3.33 9.40
CA LEU A 147 1.47 4.48 10.32
C LEU A 147 1.54 4.09 11.78
N THR A 148 0.76 3.10 12.21
CA THR A 148 0.75 2.65 13.60
C THR A 148 2.04 1.92 13.97
N LYS A 149 2.70 1.29 13.00
CA LYS A 149 3.94 0.52 13.20
C LYS A 149 5.20 1.24 12.74
N SER A 150 5.10 2.35 12.01
CA SER A 150 6.26 3.15 11.56
C SER A 150 7.04 3.73 12.74
N HIS A 151 6.35 4.10 13.84
CA HIS A 151 7.00 4.53 15.08
C HIS A 151 7.93 3.47 15.73
N PHE A 152 7.89 2.22 15.26
CA PHE A 152 8.60 1.09 15.86
C PHE A 152 9.53 0.35 14.89
N GLY A 153 9.70 0.81 13.65
CA GLY A 153 10.39 0.03 12.61
C GLY A 153 11.38 0.82 11.76
N ASP A 154 12.68 0.65 12.03
CA ASP A 154 13.79 1.19 11.22
C ASP A 154 13.68 0.81 9.73
N ALA A 155 13.08 -0.33 9.37
CA ALA A 155 12.94 -0.78 7.98
C ALA A 155 11.96 0.06 7.13
N LEU A 156 10.85 0.52 7.71
CA LEU A 156 9.91 1.43 7.02
C LEU A 156 10.52 2.84 6.90
N HIS A 157 11.35 3.22 7.86
CA HIS A 157 12.12 4.46 7.81
C HIS A 157 13.28 4.40 6.78
N GLN A 158 13.94 3.25 6.63
CA GLN A 158 15.10 3.08 5.75
C GLN A 158 14.73 3.17 4.27
N SER A 159 13.52 2.74 3.87
CA SER A 159 13.01 2.97 2.51
C SER A 159 12.67 4.44 2.24
N ARG A 160 12.55 5.28 3.28
CA ARG A 160 12.18 6.70 3.14
C ARG A 160 13.36 7.66 3.32
N ARG A 161 14.53 7.17 3.75
CA ARG A 161 15.75 7.96 3.94
C ARG A 161 16.62 7.92 2.68
N THR A 162 16.49 8.94 1.81
CA THR A 162 17.34 9.07 0.61
C THR A 162 18.46 10.12 0.81
N GLN A 163 18.45 10.90 1.89
CA GLN A 163 19.57 11.74 2.34
C GLN A 163 20.01 11.44 3.78
N GLU A 164 21.33 11.44 4.01
CA GLU A 164 21.91 11.40 5.36
C GLU A 164 21.42 12.63 6.15
N MET A 165 20.53 12.39 7.12
CA MET A 165 20.22 13.40 8.14
C MET A 165 21.52 13.73 8.86
N SER A 166 21.86 15.02 8.96
CA SER A 166 22.98 15.40 9.82
C SER A 166 22.72 14.90 11.25
N LEU A 167 23.74 14.41 11.94
CA LEU A 167 23.67 13.87 13.31
C LEU A 167 22.87 14.78 14.28
N GLY A 168 22.89 16.09 14.06
CA GLY A 168 22.13 17.06 14.85
C GLY A 168 20.60 16.93 14.71
N ALA A 169 20.11 16.58 13.53
CA ALA A 169 18.69 16.36 13.28
C ALA A 169 18.18 15.05 13.92
N GLU A 170 19.01 14.00 13.92
CA GLU A 170 18.67 12.73 14.59
C GLU A 170 18.60 12.89 16.12
N LEU A 171 19.53 13.65 16.70
CA LEU A 171 19.50 13.96 18.12
C LEU A 171 18.27 14.80 18.49
N LEU A 172 17.89 15.77 17.66
CA LEU A 172 16.69 16.57 17.91
C LEU A 172 15.40 15.75 17.80
N GLU A 173 15.31 14.82 16.84
CA GLU A 173 14.16 13.92 16.69
C GLU A 173 14.04 12.96 17.88
N SER A 174 15.16 12.43 18.38
CA SER A 174 15.20 11.53 19.55
C SER A 174 14.74 12.18 20.86
N LEU A 175 14.74 13.51 20.91
CA LEU A 175 14.37 14.30 22.09
C LEU A 175 12.91 14.78 22.04
N LEU A 176 12.19 14.54 20.94
CA LEU A 176 10.77 14.86 20.87
C LEU A 176 9.98 13.80 21.67
N PRO A 177 9.14 14.22 22.63
CA PRO A 177 8.29 13.29 23.34
C PRO A 177 7.31 12.61 22.36
N PRO A 178 6.91 11.35 22.59
CA PRO A 178 5.95 10.68 21.74
C PRO A 178 4.67 11.51 21.68
N SER A 179 4.20 11.80 20.45
CA SER A 179 3.03 12.61 20.17
C SER A 179 1.75 11.93 20.66
N THR A 180 1.46 11.95 21.96
CA THR A 180 0.14 11.60 22.48
C THR A 180 -0.81 12.74 22.16
N HIS A 181 -1.52 12.65 21.04
CA HIS A 181 -2.71 13.47 20.83
C HIS A 181 -3.91 12.82 21.51
N SER A 182 -4.31 13.41 22.63
CA SER A 182 -5.61 13.20 23.28
C SER A 182 -6.43 14.47 23.11
N THR A 183 -7.51 14.41 22.35
CA THR A 183 -8.78 15.17 22.51
C THR A 183 -9.82 14.51 21.63
#